data_AF-A0A250JDT1-F1
#
_entry.id   AF-A0A250JDT1-F1
#
_cell.length_a   1.000
_cell.length_b   1.000
_cell.length_c   1.000
_cell.angle_alpha   90.00
_cell.angle_beta   90.00
_cell.angle_gamma   90.00
#
_symmetry.space_group_name_H-M   'P 1'
#
loop_
_entity.id
_entity.type
_entity.pdbx_description
1 polymer ?
#
loop_
_entity_poly.entity_id
_entity_poly.type
_entity_poly.pdbx_seq_one_letter_code
_entity_poly.pdbx_strand_id
1 'polypeptide(L)'
;MRPRLVLWGSLLTLQLLATAFPPEAIGPAVAGSVYLPLMVLRAVGLPVFGKAESGGWPGPSLLGWILVAGFWAAVWWGVVSLVSLLGGRKQGPPARGASGGSESKSA
;
A
#
# COMPACT_ATOMS: atom_id res chain seq x y z
N MET A 1 11.75 -17.87 8.91
CA MET A 1 10.48 -17.74 9.66
C MET A 1 9.62 -18.97 9.38
N ARG A 2 8.94 -19.54 10.39
CA ARG A 2 8.13 -20.75 10.20
C ARG A 2 6.81 -20.38 9.50
N PRO A 3 6.55 -20.81 8.26
CA PRO A 3 5.40 -20.34 7.46
C PRO A 3 4.05 -20.62 8.15
N ARG A 4 3.98 -21.70 8.93
CA ARG A 4 2.82 -22.06 9.75
C ARG A 4 2.45 -21.00 10.78
N LEU A 5 3.43 -20.38 11.44
CA LEU A 5 3.19 -19.34 12.45
C LEU A 5 2.70 -18.04 11.81
N VAL A 6 3.26 -17.68 10.64
CA VAL A 6 2.82 -16.50 9.88
C VAL A 6 1.38 -16.67 9.40
N LEU A 7 1.05 -17.85 8.85
CA LEU A 7 -0.31 -18.14 8.41
C LEU A 7 -1.29 -18.10 9.59
N TRP A 8 -0.94 -18.75 10.71
CA TRP A 8 -1.80 -18.81 11.88
C TRP A 8 -2.03 -17.44 12.52
N GLY A 9 -0.97 -16.63 12.65
CA GLY A 9 -1.09 -15.25 13.12
C GLY A 9 -1.93 -14.38 12.17
N SER A 10 -1.80 -14.56 10.86
CA SER A 10 -2.61 -13.84 9.87
C SER A 10 -4.09 -14.20 9.98
N LEU A 11 -4.41 -15.49 10.14
CA LEU A 11 -5.79 -15.97 10.30
C LEU A 11 -6.42 -15.46 11.60
N LEU A 12 -5.69 -15.47 12.72
CA LEU A 12 -6.17 -14.89 13.97
C LEU A 12 -6.43 -13.38 13.85
N THR A 13 -5.54 -12.67 13.18
CA THR A 13 -5.69 -11.23 12.96
C THR A 13 -6.92 -10.94 12.10
N LEU A 14 -7.12 -11.71 11.01
CA LEU A 14 -8.31 -11.62 10.17
C LEU A 14 -9.59 -11.92 10.95
N GLN A 15 -9.58 -12.93 11.84
CA GLN A 15 -10.73 -13.29 12.67
C GLN A 15 -11.08 -12.19 13.69
N LEU A 16 -10.06 -11.59 14.31
CA LEU A 16 -10.23 -10.43 15.19
C LEU A 16 -10.79 -9.21 14.44
N LEU A 17 -10.29 -8.95 13.23
CA LEU A 17 -10.83 -7.88 12.38
C LEU A 17 -12.28 -8.14 12.00
N ALA A 18 -12.62 -9.36 11.57
CA ALA A 18 -13.98 -9.71 11.17
C ALA A 18 -14.98 -9.63 12.34
N THR A 19 -14.53 -9.84 13.58
CA THR A 19 -15.38 -9.73 14.78
C THR A 19 -15.49 -8.32 15.31
N ALA A 20 -14.40 -7.53 15.27
CA ALA A 20 -14.39 -6.14 15.70
C ALA A 20 -15.07 -5.19 14.70
N PHE A 21 -15.06 -5.54 13.42
CA PHE A 21 -15.60 -4.71 12.34
C PHE A 21 -16.67 -5.47 11.55
N PRO A 22 -17.95 -5.35 11.94
CA PRO A 22 -19.04 -5.96 11.18
C PRO A 22 -19.07 -5.35 9.76
N PRO A 23 -19.40 -6.16 8.74
CA PRO A 23 -19.35 -5.72 7.34
C PRO A 23 -20.21 -4.49 7.06
N GLU A 24 -21.30 -4.29 7.81
CA GLU A 24 -22.17 -3.12 7.73
C GLU A 24 -21.45 -1.84 8.15
N ALA A 25 -20.50 -1.91 9.10
CA ALA A 25 -19.73 -0.77 9.57
C ALA A 25 -18.60 -0.39 8.60
N ILE A 26 -18.01 -1.36 7.92
CA ILE A 26 -16.92 -1.12 6.95
C ILE A 26 -17.46 -0.83 5.55
N GLY A 27 -18.68 -1.28 5.23
CA GLY A 27 -19.32 -1.09 3.93
C GLY A 27 -19.22 0.35 3.39
N PRO A 28 -19.60 1.38 4.17
CA PRO A 28 -19.44 2.77 3.76
C PRO A 28 -17.99 3.19 3.52
N ALA A 29 -17.05 2.71 4.33
CA ALA A 29 -15.63 3.01 4.17
C ALA A 29 -15.04 2.34 2.92
N VAL A 30 -15.38 1.08 2.66
CA VAL A 30 -14.99 0.36 1.44
C VAL A 30 -15.60 1.05 0.22
N ALA A 31 -16.89 1.38 0.25
CA ALA A 31 -17.53 2.13 -0.83
C ALA A 31 -16.84 3.48 -1.04
N GLY A 32 -16.59 4.25 0.01
CA GLY A 32 -15.84 5.50 -0.06
C GLY A 32 -14.45 5.32 -0.69
N SER A 33 -13.71 4.28 -0.30
CA SER A 33 -12.37 3.99 -0.82
C SER A 33 -12.31 3.72 -2.33
N VAL A 34 -13.42 3.26 -2.92
CA VAL A 34 -13.55 2.96 -4.35
C VAL A 34 -14.19 4.15 -5.08
N TYR A 35 -15.31 4.66 -4.58
CA TYR A 35 -16.08 5.69 -5.26
C TYR A 35 -15.45 7.08 -5.17
N LEU A 36 -14.76 7.44 -4.09
CA LEU A 36 -14.17 8.77 -3.91
C LEU A 36 -13.07 9.07 -4.96
N PRO A 37 -12.05 8.21 -5.19
CA PRO A 37 -11.08 8.48 -6.25
C PRO A 37 -11.72 8.49 -7.64
N LEU A 38 -12.72 7.62 -7.87
CA LEU A 38 -13.45 7.61 -9.14
C LEU A 38 -14.35 8.83 -9.33
N MET A 39 -14.90 9.42 -8.27
CA MET A 39 -15.70 10.63 -8.34
C MET A 39 -14.86 11.82 -8.84
N VAL A 40 -13.62 11.93 -8.38
CA VAL A 40 -12.67 12.94 -8.87
C VAL A 40 -12.42 12.76 -10.37
N LEU A 41 -12.18 11.52 -10.81
CA LEU A 41 -11.93 11.21 -12.22
C LEU A 41 -13.17 11.42 -13.10
N ARG A 42 -14.35 11.10 -12.57
CA ARG A 42 -15.64 11.38 -13.23
C ARG A 42 -15.85 12.89 -13.40
N ALA A 43 -15.44 13.70 -12.43
CA ALA A 43 -15.55 15.17 -12.53
C ALA A 43 -14.71 15.74 -13.69
N VAL A 44 -13.64 15.04 -14.09
CA VAL A 44 -12.80 15.38 -15.25
C VAL A 44 -13.38 14.81 -16.58
N GLY A 45 -14.53 14.13 -16.53
CA GLY A 45 -15.23 13.61 -17.71
C GLY A 45 -14.81 12.20 -18.13
N LEU A 46 -14.05 11.46 -17.31
CA LEU A 46 -13.65 10.10 -17.64
C LEU A 46 -14.80 9.09 -17.46
N PRO A 47 -14.97 8.11 -18.38
CA PRO A 47 -16.01 7.09 -18.33
C PRO A 47 -15.66 5.96 -17.32
N VAL A 48 -15.51 6.34 -16.05
CA VAL A 48 -15.10 5.42 -14.97
C VAL A 48 -16.23 4.61 -14.35
N PHE A 49 -17.47 4.96 -14.65
CA PHE A 49 -18.68 4.27 -14.19
C PHE A 49 -19.41 3.63 -15.37
N GLY A 50 -20.00 2.45 -15.17
CA GLY A 50 -20.85 1.77 -16.14
C GLY A 50 -22.26 2.36 -16.21
N LYS A 51 -23.10 1.81 -17.10
CA LYS A 51 -24.54 2.09 -17.09
C LYS A 51 -25.17 1.49 -15.83
N ALA A 52 -25.90 2.30 -15.07
CA ALA A 52 -26.73 1.80 -13.98
C ALA A 52 -27.97 1.12 -14.56
N GLU A 53 -28.23 -0.14 -14.18
CA GLU A 53 -29.54 -0.75 -14.40
C GLU A 53 -30.53 -0.09 -13.43
N SER A 54 -31.62 0.44 -14.00
CA SER A 54 -32.79 1.05 -13.34
C SER A 54 -32.61 1.51 -11.88
N GLY A 55 -32.15 2.75 -11.67
CA GLY A 55 -32.16 3.42 -10.36
C GLY A 55 -31.08 2.98 -9.36
N GLY A 56 -30.21 2.03 -9.73
CA GLY A 56 -29.07 1.63 -8.91
C GLY A 56 -27.89 2.61 -8.94
N TRP A 57 -26.94 2.40 -8.02
CA TRP A 57 -25.63 3.07 -8.09
C TRP A 57 -24.82 2.49 -9.24
N PRO A 58 -24.29 3.32 -10.14
CA PRO A 58 -23.53 2.82 -11.27
C PRO A 58 -22.22 2.19 -10.77
N GLY A 59 -22.05 0.91 -11.03
CA GLY A 59 -20.83 0.19 -10.69
C GLY A 59 -19.62 0.75 -11.46
N PRO A 60 -18.38 0.55 -10.96
CA PRO A 60 -17.18 0.93 -11.70
C PRO A 60 -17.09 0.16 -13.02
N SER A 61 -16.70 0.86 -14.08
CA SER A 61 -16.35 0.22 -15.35
C SER A 61 -15.01 -0.53 -15.21
N LEU A 62 -14.63 -1.32 -16.22
CA LEU A 62 -13.30 -1.96 -16.23
C LEU A 62 -12.17 -0.92 -16.09
N LEU A 63 -12.30 0.23 -16.75
CA LEU A 63 -11.39 1.36 -16.61
C LEU A 63 -11.40 1.90 -15.18
N GLY A 64 -12.58 2.04 -14.57
CA GLY A 64 -12.72 2.45 -13.17
C GLY A 64 -11.94 1.53 -12.22
N TRP A 65 -12.08 0.21 -12.38
CA TRP A 65 -11.32 -0.75 -11.58
C TRP A 65 -9.81 -0.64 -11.75
N ILE A 66 -9.32 -0.48 -13.00
CA ILE A 66 -7.89 -0.28 -13.29
C ILE A 66 -7.38 0.99 -12.61
N LEU A 67 -8.13 2.09 -12.68
CA LEU A 67 -7.75 3.36 -12.06
C LEU A 67 -7.76 3.31 -10.54
N VAL A 68 -8.73 2.62 -9.93
CA VAL A 68 -8.75 2.38 -8.47
C VAL A 68 -7.54 1.56 -8.04
N ALA A 69 -7.23 0.48 -8.76
CA ALA A 69 -6.08 -0.35 -8.47
C ALA A 69 -4.76 0.45 -8.60
N GLY A 70 -4.62 1.24 -9.67
CA GLY A 70 -3.47 2.11 -9.89
C GLY A 70 -3.32 3.19 -8.81
N PHE A 71 -4.43 3.83 -8.43
CA PHE A 71 -4.45 4.82 -7.34
C PHE A 71 -3.98 4.21 -6.02
N TRP A 72 -4.55 3.06 -5.63
CA TRP A 72 -4.15 2.40 -4.39
C TRP A 72 -2.73 1.84 -4.43
N ALA A 73 -2.26 1.36 -5.58
CA ALA A 73 -0.86 0.96 -5.75
C ALA A 73 0.08 2.15 -5.52
N ALA A 74 -0.25 3.34 -6.04
CA ALA A 74 0.53 4.55 -5.82
C ALA A 74 0.51 5.01 -4.35
N VAL A 75 -0.66 4.93 -3.69
CA VAL A 75 -0.79 5.23 -2.25
C VAL A 75 0.10 4.31 -1.43
N TRP A 76 0.02 2.99 -1.64
CA TRP A 76 0.84 2.02 -0.91
C TRP A 76 2.33 2.15 -1.24
N TRP A 77 2.68 2.47 -2.49
CA TRP A 77 4.05 2.79 -2.85
C TRP A 77 4.60 3.98 -2.05
N GLY A 78 3.78 5.03 -1.89
CA GLY A 78 4.10 6.18 -1.06
C GLY A 78 4.30 5.81 0.42
N VAL A 79 3.41 4.97 0.97
CA VAL A 79 3.53 4.47 2.35
C VAL A 79 4.82 3.68 2.55
N VAL A 80 5.12 2.74 1.65
CA VAL A 80 6.36 1.94 1.69
C VAL A 80 7.58 2.84 1.59
N SER A 81 7.58 3.80 0.66
CA SER A 81 8.67 4.75 0.48
C SER A 81 8.90 5.59 1.74
N LEU A 82 7.83 6.04 2.41
CA LEU A 82 7.90 6.80 3.65
C LEU A 82 8.46 5.95 4.80
N VAL A 83 7.98 4.72 4.95
CA VAL A 83 8.48 3.78 5.96
C VAL A 83 9.97 3.48 5.74
N SER A 84 10.38 3.25 4.49
CA SER A 84 11.79 3.05 4.13
C SER A 84 12.64 4.28 4.39
N LEU A 85 12.13 5.48 4.12
CA LEU A 85 12.82 6.74 4.41
C LEU A 85 13.03 6.94 5.92
N LEU A 86 12.02 6.62 6.74
CA LEU A 86 12.11 6.71 8.20
C LEU A 86 13.01 5.62 8.79
N GLY A 87 13.00 4.40 8.22
CA GLY A 87 13.84 3.28 8.64
C GLY A 87 15.32 3.40 8.21
N GLY A 88 15.59 4.11 7.11
CA GLY A 88 16.93 4.26 6.52
C GLY A 88 17.90 5.18 7.27
N ARG A 89 17.43 5.96 8.26
CA ARG A 89 18.30 6.87 9.04
C ARG A 89 19.25 6.17 10.04
N LYS A 90 19.33 4.83 10.03
CA LYS A 90 20.20 4.03 10.91
C LYS A 90 21.44 3.44 10.24
N GLN A 91 21.84 3.88 9.06
CA GLN A 91 23.16 3.53 8.51
C GLN A 91 24.12 4.70 8.72
N GLY A 92 24.97 4.55 9.73
CA GLY A 92 25.98 5.53 10.12
C GLY A 92 27.02 5.80 9.02
N PRO A 93 27.76 6.91 9.13
CA PRO A 93 28.73 7.33 8.11
C PRO A 93 29.81 6.26 7.85
N PRO A 94 30.32 6.16 6.62
CA PRO A 94 31.24 5.11 6.21
C PRO A 94 32.58 5.25 6.94
N ALA A 95 33.01 4.18 7.61
CA ALA A 95 34.38 4.04 8.07
C ALA A 95 35.30 4.03 6.84
N ARG A 96 35.86 5.20 6.50
CA ARG A 96 36.94 5.34 5.53
C ARG A 96 38.04 4.35 5.91
N GLY A 97 38.40 3.52 4.95
CA GLY A 97 39.50 2.57 5.08
C GLY A 97 40.78 3.28 5.51
N ALA A 98 41.32 2.86 6.65
CA ALA A 98 42.72 3.05 6.98
C ALA A 98 43.53 2.04 6.15
N SER A 99 43.79 2.37 4.89
CA SER A 99 44.72 1.61 4.05
C SER A 99 46.14 2.16 4.21
N GLY A 100 47.04 1.31 4.71
CA GLY A 100 48.40 1.15 4.18
C GLY A 100 49.39 2.29 4.40
N GLY A 101 50.32 2.10 5.33
CA GLY A 101 51.49 2.96 5.46
C GLY A 101 52.46 2.49 6.54
N SER A 102 52.84 1.21 6.55
CA SER A 102 54.02 0.74 7.30
C SER A 102 55.07 0.34 6.27
N GLU A 103 55.92 1.31 5.93
CA GLU A 103 57.10 1.13 5.10
C GLU A 103 57.99 0.01 5.65
N SER A 104 58.30 -0.92 4.74
CA SER A 104 59.45 -1.80 4.84
C SER A 104 60.72 -0.95 4.76
N LYS A 105 61.58 -1.03 5.77
CA LYS A 105 63.02 -0.85 5.57
C LYS A 105 63.82 -1.69 6.56
N SER A 106 64.30 -2.82 6.07
CA SER A 106 65.47 -3.52 6.57
C SER A 106 66.72 -2.67 6.29
N ALA A 107 67.55 -2.44 7.31
CA ALA A 107 69.02 -2.44 7.30
C ALA A 107 69.54 -1.98 8.66
#